data_AF-A0AAE1X1W4-F1
#
_entry.id   AF-A0AAE1X1W4-F1
#
_cell.length_a   1.000
_cell.length_b   1.000
_cell.length_c   1.000
_cell.angle_alpha   90.00
_cell.angle_beta   90.00
_cell.angle_gamma   90.00
#
_symmetry.space_group_name_H-M   'P 1'
#
loop_
_entity.id
_entity.type
_entity.pdbx_description
1 polymer ?
#
loop_
_entity_poly.entity_id
_entity_poly.type
_entity_poly.pdbx_seq_one_letter_code
_entity_poly.pdbx_strand_id
1 'polypeptide(L)'
;MASRLFLLALPLATLVIAFIIRVISTVFHCRRSRKTAVGFFHPFTNGGGGERVLWCAVKAVQEESPDLDCVIYTGDHDSSPQSLSARARDNFGVELIRLPKVVHLHKRKWVEETTYPRFTMIGQSLGSVYLSWEALCKFTPVYYFDTSGYAFTYPAARMFGCKVLSYTHYPTISLDMLSRVQTRSSMYNNDAMIAKSVFFSQCKAVYYKLFSLMYGIVGSCAHVAMVNSSWTQSHIQKLWGFQLVLSWSILPVTLLELPLERSMNPAKIISVAQFRPEKAHSLQLEAFAVAIKDMEAGLPRPKLQFVGSCRNEADKKRLQCLRDHARELNVDSDVEFHENVPYSELVRLLGGAAAGIHSMTDEHFGISVVEYMASGAIPIAHNSAGPKMDIVLPEEGKQTGFLAQNVQEYADAILRIIKMPESERLEMAAAARKRASKFSEQRFYQDFKAAIRPAKYQQIKKTNVRTLKPQGSYSDDGSPARISDVNSSATAEDEVQPSEPEASEVPNVSANSKPTLKRSPLTARERLRAARVLNRYTEAKPSKPQLGSKLLEALQETDKGKKRPGLPEAPTNLFDDSKRGLPKQGWTIDIPGGMDVFLVIFSFVFISSVMFATTYIVWKVGAIHFNEY
;
A
#
# COMPACT_ATOMS: atom_id res chain seq x y z
N MET A 1 32.90 -35.12 -33.34
CA MET A 1 32.20 -34.12 -32.50
C MET A 1 30.77 -34.53 -32.15
N ALA A 2 29.96 -35.05 -33.09
CA ALA A 2 28.56 -35.42 -32.83
C ALA A 2 28.34 -36.44 -31.70
N SER A 3 29.23 -37.43 -31.52
CA SER A 3 29.13 -38.44 -30.45
C SER A 3 29.37 -37.87 -29.04
N ARG A 4 30.23 -36.86 -28.90
CA ARG A 4 30.50 -36.19 -27.61
C ARG A 4 29.36 -35.24 -27.19
N LEU A 5 28.66 -34.63 -28.15
CA LEU A 5 27.44 -33.86 -27.88
C LEU A 5 26.28 -34.76 -27.44
N PHE A 6 26.12 -35.93 -28.05
CA PHE A 6 25.09 -36.91 -27.65
C PHE A 6 25.33 -37.48 -26.23
N LEU A 7 26.59 -37.71 -25.85
CA LEU A 7 26.97 -38.19 -24.51
C LEU A 7 26.68 -37.17 -23.39
N LEU A 8 26.62 -35.87 -23.68
CA LEU A 8 26.26 -34.82 -22.72
C LEU A 8 24.76 -34.45 -22.75
N ALA A 9 24.10 -34.62 -23.90
CA ALA A 9 22.68 -34.32 -24.04
C ALA A 9 21.77 -35.28 -23.26
N LEU A 10 22.09 -36.58 -23.24
CA LEU A 10 21.29 -37.59 -22.54
C LEU A 10 21.26 -37.42 -21.00
N PRO A 11 22.40 -37.21 -20.29
CA PRO A 11 22.36 -36.95 -18.85
C PRO A 11 21.68 -35.61 -18.53
N LEU A 12 21.87 -34.58 -19.36
CA LEU A 12 21.19 -33.30 -19.18
C LEU A 12 19.66 -33.46 -19.32
N ALA A 13 19.19 -34.16 -20.36
CA ALA A 13 17.78 -34.45 -20.56
C ALA A 13 17.21 -35.29 -19.40
N THR A 14 17.97 -36.26 -18.90
CA THR A 14 17.56 -37.09 -17.75
C THR A 14 17.44 -36.26 -16.47
N LEU A 15 18.39 -35.36 -16.20
CA LEU A 15 18.34 -34.43 -15.05
C LEU A 15 17.13 -33.49 -15.15
N VAL A 16 16.86 -32.97 -16.33
CA VAL A 16 15.70 -32.14 -16.63
C VAL A 16 14.40 -32.90 -16.37
N ILE A 17 14.26 -34.12 -16.88
CA ILE A 17 13.07 -34.95 -16.69
C ILE A 17 12.89 -35.30 -15.20
N ALA A 18 13.96 -35.69 -14.52
CA ALA A 18 13.94 -35.98 -13.10
C ALA A 18 13.52 -34.76 -12.26
N PHE A 19 13.99 -33.57 -12.62
CA PHE A 19 13.56 -32.31 -11.99
C PHE A 19 12.08 -32.04 -12.22
N ILE A 20 11.59 -32.19 -13.46
CA ILE A 20 10.17 -32.02 -13.80
C ILE A 20 9.30 -33.00 -13.00
N ILE A 21 9.69 -34.29 -12.93
CA ILE A 21 8.98 -35.31 -12.16
C ILE A 21 8.95 -34.93 -10.67
N ARG A 22 10.05 -34.44 -10.10
CA ARG A 22 10.09 -33.98 -8.70
C ARG A 22 9.14 -32.79 -8.46
N VAL A 23 9.14 -31.81 -9.35
CA VAL A 23 8.25 -30.63 -9.30
C VAL A 23 6.79 -31.09 -9.35
N ILE A 24 6.44 -31.94 -10.31
CA ILE A 24 5.09 -32.49 -10.48
C ILE A 24 4.67 -33.30 -9.25
N SER A 25 5.53 -34.22 -8.78
CA SER A 25 5.29 -35.04 -7.60
C SER A 25 5.06 -34.19 -6.35
N THR A 26 5.88 -33.15 -6.16
CA THR A 26 5.72 -32.19 -5.05
C THR A 26 4.36 -31.50 -5.11
N VAL A 27 3.95 -31.01 -6.29
CA VAL A 27 2.65 -30.36 -6.48
C VAL A 27 1.52 -31.34 -6.19
N PHE A 28 1.58 -32.58 -6.69
CA PHE A 28 0.56 -33.59 -6.44
C PHE A 28 0.47 -33.96 -4.96
N HIS A 29 1.62 -34.12 -4.29
CA HIS A 29 1.68 -34.38 -2.85
C HIS A 29 1.02 -33.23 -2.07
N CYS A 30 1.43 -32.00 -2.35
CA CYS A 30 0.90 -30.79 -1.71
C CYS A 30 -0.61 -30.64 -1.95
N ARG A 31 -1.09 -30.86 -3.19
CA ARG A 31 -2.51 -30.86 -3.57
C ARG A 31 -3.34 -31.87 -2.78
N ARG A 32 -2.80 -33.06 -2.53
CA ARG A 32 -3.44 -34.12 -1.73
C ARG A 32 -3.44 -33.78 -0.24
N SER A 33 -2.42 -33.10 0.24
CA SER A 33 -2.27 -32.68 1.65
C SER A 33 -2.94 -31.34 2.00
N ARG A 34 -3.70 -30.74 1.07
CA ARG A 34 -4.34 -29.43 1.25
C ARG A 34 -5.16 -29.35 2.54
N LYS A 35 -5.03 -28.22 3.23
CA LYS A 35 -5.72 -27.95 4.50
C LYS A 35 -6.86 -26.96 4.31
N THR A 36 -7.96 -27.18 5.03
CA THR A 36 -9.13 -26.30 5.07
C THR A 36 -8.79 -25.00 5.81
N ALA A 37 -8.16 -24.08 5.10
CA ALA A 37 -7.59 -22.85 5.63
C ALA A 37 -7.55 -21.77 4.55
N VAL A 38 -7.39 -20.52 4.99
CA VAL A 38 -7.04 -19.36 4.15
C VAL A 38 -5.59 -18.99 4.43
N GLY A 39 -4.74 -19.07 3.41
CA GLY A 39 -3.35 -18.63 3.47
C GLY A 39 -3.21 -17.22 2.87
N PHE A 40 -2.89 -16.24 3.70
CA PHE A 40 -2.61 -14.87 3.31
C PHE A 40 -1.14 -14.72 2.94
N PHE A 41 -0.85 -14.49 1.66
CA PHE A 41 0.49 -14.22 1.17
C PHE A 41 0.83 -12.75 1.39
N HIS A 42 1.65 -12.49 2.41
CA HIS A 42 2.05 -11.13 2.79
C HIS A 42 3.49 -11.09 3.34
N PRO A 43 4.52 -11.07 2.45
CA PRO A 43 5.91 -11.24 2.85
C PRO A 43 6.48 -10.17 3.80
N PHE A 44 5.81 -9.03 3.95
CA PHE A 44 6.24 -7.90 4.78
C PHE A 44 5.11 -7.46 5.71
N THR A 45 5.25 -7.71 7.00
CA THR A 45 4.24 -7.47 8.04
C THR A 45 4.65 -6.37 9.03
N ASN A 46 5.50 -5.43 8.58
CA ASN A 46 6.18 -4.46 9.45
C ASN A 46 5.59 -3.04 9.40
N GLY A 47 4.61 -2.73 8.55
CA GLY A 47 3.78 -1.53 8.69
C GLY A 47 3.45 -0.77 7.40
N GLY A 48 2.24 -0.21 7.32
CA GLY A 48 1.74 0.53 6.16
C GLY A 48 0.23 0.35 5.94
N GLY A 49 -0.30 1.04 4.92
CA GLY A 49 -1.71 0.91 4.55
C GLY A 49 -2.09 -0.48 4.01
N GLY A 50 -1.13 -1.22 3.46
CA GLY A 50 -1.34 -2.59 2.97
C GLY A 50 -1.56 -3.58 4.10
N GLU A 51 -0.77 -3.48 5.15
CA GLU A 51 -0.85 -4.33 6.34
C GLU A 51 -2.16 -4.13 7.09
N ARG A 52 -2.69 -2.91 7.13
CA ARG A 52 -4.01 -2.67 7.73
C ARG A 52 -5.12 -3.47 7.03
N VAL A 53 -5.08 -3.50 5.69
CA VAL A 53 -6.03 -4.31 4.92
C VAL A 53 -5.82 -5.79 5.15
N LEU A 54 -4.58 -6.27 5.26
CA LEU A 54 -4.31 -7.66 5.67
C LEU A 54 -5.04 -8.00 6.97
N TRP A 55 -4.87 -7.19 8.03
CA TRP A 55 -5.45 -7.52 9.33
C TRP A 55 -6.97 -7.46 9.34
N CYS A 56 -7.56 -6.47 8.67
CA CYS A 56 -9.01 -6.41 8.51
C CYS A 56 -9.53 -7.59 7.68
N ALA A 57 -8.83 -7.99 6.61
CA ALA A 57 -9.19 -9.16 5.81
C ALA A 57 -9.14 -10.45 6.64
N VAL A 58 -8.11 -10.62 7.49
CA VAL A 58 -8.00 -11.75 8.43
C VAL A 58 -9.18 -11.75 9.41
N LYS A 59 -9.48 -10.61 10.05
CA LYS A 59 -10.63 -10.47 10.95
C LYS A 59 -11.95 -10.80 10.25
N ALA A 60 -12.17 -10.26 9.05
CA ALA A 60 -13.35 -10.52 8.25
C ALA A 60 -13.55 -12.01 7.94
N VAL A 61 -12.46 -12.73 7.62
CA VAL A 61 -12.49 -14.17 7.40
C VAL A 61 -12.79 -14.93 8.68
N GLN A 62 -12.20 -14.53 9.82
CA GLN A 62 -12.47 -15.15 11.12
C GLN A 62 -13.94 -15.00 11.54
N GLU A 63 -14.53 -13.83 11.30
CA GLU A 63 -15.96 -13.56 11.57
C GLU A 63 -16.89 -14.35 10.63
N GLU A 64 -16.62 -14.33 9.33
CA GLU A 64 -17.47 -14.98 8.32
C GLU A 64 -17.30 -16.50 8.28
N SER A 65 -16.16 -17.03 8.77
CA SER A 65 -15.91 -18.45 8.87
C SER A 65 -15.03 -18.80 10.07
N PRO A 66 -15.67 -18.98 11.24
CA PRO A 66 -14.99 -19.41 12.45
C PRO A 66 -14.23 -20.73 12.28
N ASP A 67 -14.63 -21.62 11.37
CA ASP A 67 -13.95 -22.91 11.19
C ASP A 67 -12.69 -22.85 10.28
N LEU A 68 -12.47 -21.74 9.57
CA LEU A 68 -11.34 -21.63 8.63
C LEU A 68 -10.09 -21.07 9.30
N ASP A 69 -9.06 -21.90 9.48
CA ASP A 69 -7.75 -21.43 9.91
C ASP A 69 -7.22 -20.28 9.02
N CYS A 70 -6.69 -19.23 9.65
CA CYS A 70 -5.99 -18.15 8.94
C CYS A 70 -4.49 -18.34 9.11
N VAL A 71 -3.77 -18.45 7.99
CA VAL A 71 -2.32 -18.64 7.96
C VAL A 71 -1.68 -17.44 7.29
N ILE A 72 -0.65 -16.85 7.89
CA ILE A 72 0.12 -15.73 7.34
C ILE A 72 1.45 -16.24 6.81
N TYR A 73 1.69 -16.07 5.52
CA TYR A 73 3.01 -16.29 4.93
C TYR A 73 3.81 -14.98 4.99
N THR A 74 4.82 -14.93 5.84
CA THR A 74 5.63 -13.73 6.06
C THR A 74 7.11 -14.05 6.00
N GLY A 75 7.92 -13.12 5.49
CA GLY A 75 9.38 -13.20 5.58
C GLY A 75 9.95 -12.52 6.82
N ASP A 76 9.10 -12.01 7.71
CA ASP A 76 9.52 -11.49 9.00
C ASP A 76 9.76 -12.65 9.97
N HIS A 77 11.03 -12.87 10.32
CA HIS A 77 11.47 -13.98 11.16
C HIS A 77 11.21 -13.75 12.66
N ASP A 78 10.95 -12.51 13.05
CA ASP A 78 10.56 -12.09 14.40
C ASP A 78 9.03 -12.16 14.65
N SER A 79 8.26 -12.59 13.65
CA SER A 79 6.81 -12.67 13.71
C SER A 79 6.30 -13.96 14.35
N SER A 80 5.73 -13.91 15.55
CA SER A 80 4.96 -15.00 16.16
C SER A 80 3.46 -14.73 15.99
N PRO A 81 2.58 -15.74 16.19
CA PRO A 81 1.14 -15.51 16.25
C PRO A 81 0.75 -14.34 17.19
N GLN A 82 1.39 -14.26 18.37
CA GLN A 82 1.16 -13.23 19.35
C GLN A 82 1.68 -11.86 18.91
N SER A 83 2.89 -11.81 18.34
CA SER A 83 3.47 -10.53 17.91
C SER A 83 2.73 -9.95 16.70
N LEU A 84 2.24 -10.78 15.78
CA LEU A 84 1.40 -10.35 14.67
C LEU A 84 0.04 -9.81 15.15
N SER A 85 -0.62 -10.52 16.07
CA SER A 85 -1.86 -10.01 16.69
C SER A 85 -1.64 -8.71 17.47
N ALA A 86 -0.50 -8.57 18.16
CA ALA A 86 -0.14 -7.31 18.82
C ALA A 86 0.07 -6.18 17.81
N ARG A 87 0.82 -6.41 16.71
CA ARG A 87 0.99 -5.42 15.63
C ARG A 87 -0.34 -4.99 15.01
N ALA A 88 -1.25 -5.94 14.78
CA ALA A 88 -2.58 -5.64 14.25
C ALA A 88 -3.34 -4.65 15.14
N ARG A 89 -3.29 -4.86 16.47
CA ARG A 89 -3.94 -3.99 17.46
C ARG A 89 -3.20 -2.66 17.63
N ASP A 90 -1.90 -2.70 17.92
CA ASP A 90 -1.14 -1.56 18.40
C ASP A 90 -0.85 -0.55 17.27
N ASN A 91 -0.64 -1.03 16.04
CA ASN A 91 -0.34 -0.17 14.90
C ASN A 91 -1.59 0.21 14.09
N PHE A 92 -2.67 -0.59 14.15
CA PHE A 92 -3.82 -0.43 13.26
C PHE A 92 -5.19 -0.47 13.94
N GLY A 93 -5.26 -0.73 15.25
CA GLY A 93 -6.51 -0.83 16.00
C GLY A 93 -7.35 -2.08 15.69
N VAL A 94 -6.78 -3.10 15.03
CA VAL A 94 -7.53 -4.29 14.59
C VAL A 94 -7.35 -5.45 15.56
N GLU A 95 -8.39 -5.73 16.33
CA GLU A 95 -8.44 -6.90 17.23
C GLU A 95 -8.87 -8.17 16.48
N LEU A 96 -7.95 -9.13 16.39
CA LEU A 96 -8.22 -10.44 15.80
C LEU A 96 -8.95 -11.34 16.81
N ILE A 97 -9.94 -12.10 16.34
CA ILE A 97 -10.75 -13.03 17.16
C ILE A 97 -9.89 -14.19 17.66
N ARG A 98 -8.98 -14.67 16.81
CA ARG A 98 -8.01 -15.72 17.16
C ARG A 98 -6.62 -15.42 16.62
N LEU A 99 -5.62 -16.00 17.27
CA LEU A 99 -4.24 -15.93 16.82
C LEU A 99 -4.10 -16.60 15.44
N PRO A 100 -3.48 -15.92 14.46
CA PRO A 100 -3.23 -16.51 13.16
C PRO A 100 -2.04 -17.48 13.22
N LYS A 101 -2.05 -18.51 12.37
CA LYS A 101 -0.88 -19.39 12.19
C LYS A 101 0.17 -18.66 11.35
N VAL A 102 1.45 -18.90 11.62
CA VAL A 102 2.56 -18.23 10.91
C VAL A 102 3.38 -19.24 10.13
N VAL A 103 3.64 -18.94 8.86
CA VAL A 103 4.58 -19.68 8.01
C VAL A 103 5.68 -18.71 7.59
N HIS A 104 6.86 -18.89 8.19
CA HIS A 104 8.02 -18.08 7.86
C HIS A 104 8.58 -18.46 6.50
N LEU A 105 8.94 -17.45 5.70
CA LEU A 105 9.55 -17.59 4.39
C LEU A 105 11.00 -17.11 4.42
N HIS A 106 11.94 -17.91 3.94
CA HIS A 106 13.37 -17.56 3.94
C HIS A 106 13.82 -16.96 2.61
N LYS A 107 13.00 -17.04 1.56
CA LYS A 107 13.33 -16.57 0.22
C LYS A 107 12.89 -15.13 -0.05
N ARG A 108 12.55 -14.35 0.99
CA ARG A 108 12.06 -12.96 0.85
C ARG A 108 12.99 -12.07 0.02
N LYS A 109 14.31 -12.28 0.09
CA LYS A 109 15.28 -11.54 -0.72
C LYS A 109 14.94 -11.51 -2.22
N TRP A 110 14.28 -12.53 -2.76
CA TRP A 110 13.92 -12.59 -4.18
C TRP A 110 12.72 -11.71 -4.55
N VAL A 111 12.04 -11.08 -3.61
CA VAL A 111 11.04 -10.03 -3.91
C VAL A 111 11.53 -8.64 -3.56
N GLU A 112 12.75 -8.51 -3.03
CA GLU A 112 13.37 -7.23 -2.73
C GLU A 112 13.97 -6.61 -4.00
N GLU A 113 13.77 -5.32 -4.20
CA GLU A 113 14.27 -4.59 -5.38
C GLU A 113 15.80 -4.61 -5.46
N THR A 114 16.48 -4.65 -4.31
CA THR A 114 17.94 -4.61 -4.22
C THR A 114 18.60 -5.84 -4.85
N THR A 115 17.86 -6.94 -5.00
CA THR A 115 18.29 -8.16 -5.70
C THR A 115 18.36 -7.97 -7.21
N TYR A 116 17.57 -7.04 -7.77
CA TYR A 116 17.43 -6.85 -9.21
C TYR A 116 17.75 -5.39 -9.59
N PRO A 117 19.04 -5.03 -9.73
CA PRO A 117 19.43 -3.68 -10.13
C PRO A 117 18.97 -3.31 -11.55
N ARG A 118 18.63 -4.31 -12.37
CA ARG A 118 18.03 -4.16 -13.70
C ARG A 118 16.88 -5.12 -13.84
N PHE A 119 15.89 -4.78 -14.66
CA PHE A 119 14.70 -5.62 -14.88
C PHE A 119 13.93 -5.95 -13.58
N THR A 120 13.89 -4.99 -12.65
CA THR A 120 13.34 -5.17 -11.30
C THR A 120 11.91 -5.70 -11.31
N MET A 121 11.01 -5.18 -12.17
CA MET A 121 9.62 -5.65 -12.21
C MET A 121 9.51 -7.14 -12.53
N ILE A 122 10.16 -7.62 -13.60
CA ILE A 122 10.13 -9.04 -13.96
C ILE A 122 10.94 -9.90 -12.98
N GLY A 123 12.06 -9.38 -12.47
CA GLY A 123 12.86 -10.01 -11.43
C GLY A 123 12.06 -10.31 -10.17
N GLN A 124 11.43 -9.28 -9.58
CA GLN A 124 10.55 -9.43 -8.42
C GLN A 124 9.33 -10.29 -8.74
N SER A 125 8.77 -10.19 -9.94
CA SER A 125 7.63 -11.01 -10.37
C SER A 125 7.99 -12.50 -10.36
N LEU A 126 9.12 -12.89 -10.96
CA LEU A 126 9.60 -14.28 -10.95
C LEU A 126 10.06 -14.71 -9.55
N GLY A 127 10.70 -13.82 -8.80
CA GLY A 127 11.07 -14.08 -7.42
C GLY A 127 9.87 -14.31 -6.50
N SER A 128 8.73 -13.66 -6.77
CA SER A 128 7.46 -13.91 -6.07
C SER A 128 6.91 -15.31 -6.35
N VAL A 129 7.08 -15.83 -7.58
CA VAL A 129 6.76 -17.23 -7.91
C VAL A 129 7.60 -18.18 -7.07
N TYR A 130 8.90 -17.92 -6.94
CA TYR A 130 9.79 -18.75 -6.13
C TYR A 130 9.47 -18.69 -4.63
N LEU A 131 9.09 -17.51 -4.13
CA LEU A 131 8.68 -17.30 -2.75
C LEU A 131 7.33 -17.96 -2.44
N SER A 132 6.34 -17.84 -3.33
CA SER A 132 5.04 -18.52 -3.19
C SER A 132 5.16 -20.04 -3.31
N TRP A 133 6.09 -20.54 -4.13
CA TRP A 133 6.42 -21.98 -4.15
C TRP A 133 6.90 -22.47 -2.79
N GLU A 134 7.79 -21.72 -2.11
CA GLU A 134 8.19 -22.05 -0.72
C GLU A 134 6.99 -22.04 0.23
N ALA A 135 6.15 -21.02 0.16
CA ALA A 135 4.96 -20.88 0.99
C ALA A 135 4.01 -22.10 0.82
N LEU A 136 3.70 -22.45 -0.42
CA LEU A 136 2.75 -23.52 -0.76
C LEU A 136 3.29 -24.91 -0.45
N CYS A 137 4.60 -25.14 -0.58
CA CYS A 137 5.24 -26.39 -0.16
C CYS A 137 5.27 -26.56 1.37
N LYS A 138 5.39 -25.45 2.12
CA LYS A 138 5.33 -25.48 3.59
C LYS A 138 3.91 -25.69 4.11
N PHE A 139 2.94 -25.03 3.49
CA PHE A 139 1.53 -25.15 3.85
C PHE A 139 0.66 -24.85 2.63
N THR A 140 -0.12 -25.83 2.16
CA THR A 140 -1.04 -25.64 1.03
C THR A 140 -2.48 -25.44 1.51
N PRO A 141 -3.06 -24.24 1.35
CA PRO A 141 -4.43 -23.95 1.80
C PRO A 141 -5.45 -24.26 0.70
N VAL A 142 -6.72 -24.34 1.07
CA VAL A 142 -7.82 -24.35 0.09
C VAL A 142 -7.95 -22.98 -0.57
N TYR A 143 -7.81 -21.90 0.21
CA TYR A 143 -7.89 -20.53 -0.29
C TYR A 143 -6.52 -19.85 -0.15
N TYR A 144 -5.99 -19.36 -1.26
CA TYR A 144 -4.76 -18.58 -1.30
C TYR A 144 -5.14 -17.12 -1.55
N PHE A 145 -4.80 -16.25 -0.61
CA PHE A 145 -5.17 -14.84 -0.64
C PHE A 145 -3.91 -13.98 -0.79
N ASP A 146 -3.74 -13.34 -1.92
CA ASP A 146 -2.70 -12.32 -2.09
C ASP A 146 -3.19 -10.95 -1.61
N THR A 147 -2.45 -10.37 -0.67
CA THR A 147 -2.71 -9.03 -0.11
C THR A 147 -1.52 -8.09 -0.31
N SER A 148 -0.46 -8.54 -1.01
CA SER A 148 0.72 -7.74 -1.32
C SER A 148 0.80 -7.33 -2.79
N GLY A 149 -0.02 -7.90 -3.67
CA GLY A 149 -0.08 -7.52 -5.09
C GLY A 149 0.90 -8.29 -5.98
N TYR A 150 1.28 -9.50 -5.60
CA TYR A 150 2.12 -10.40 -6.38
C TYR A 150 1.29 -11.33 -7.30
N ALA A 151 0.71 -10.76 -8.36
CA ALA A 151 -0.15 -11.49 -9.29
C ALA A 151 0.52 -12.70 -9.98
N PHE A 152 1.83 -12.66 -10.14
CA PHE A 152 2.60 -13.78 -10.69
C PHE A 152 2.54 -15.05 -9.83
N THR A 153 2.15 -14.95 -8.57
CA THR A 153 1.94 -16.12 -7.69
C THR A 153 0.67 -16.89 -8.01
N TYR A 154 -0.30 -16.29 -8.73
CA TYR A 154 -1.62 -16.88 -8.91
C TYR A 154 -1.59 -18.20 -9.70
N PRO A 155 -0.89 -18.31 -10.84
CA PRO A 155 -0.76 -19.59 -11.54
C PRO A 155 -0.13 -20.66 -10.66
N ALA A 156 0.89 -20.31 -9.86
CA ALA A 156 1.51 -21.23 -8.92
C ALA A 156 0.50 -21.74 -7.89
N ALA A 157 -0.23 -20.84 -7.23
CA ALA A 157 -1.29 -21.22 -6.29
C ALA A 157 -2.36 -22.11 -6.93
N ARG A 158 -2.77 -21.84 -8.18
CA ARG A 158 -3.69 -22.70 -8.94
C ARG A 158 -3.13 -24.09 -9.22
N MET A 159 -1.85 -24.20 -9.58
CA MET A 159 -1.19 -25.49 -9.78
C MET A 159 -1.21 -26.33 -8.50
N PHE A 160 -1.06 -25.71 -7.34
CA PHE A 160 -1.22 -26.35 -6.02
C PHE A 160 -2.69 -26.61 -5.63
N GLY A 161 -3.64 -26.32 -6.51
CA GLY A 161 -5.08 -26.55 -6.31
C GLY A 161 -5.77 -25.49 -5.45
N CYS A 162 -5.14 -24.34 -5.20
CA CYS A 162 -5.74 -23.30 -4.37
C CYS A 162 -6.82 -22.51 -5.15
N LYS A 163 -7.83 -22.03 -4.42
CA LYS A 163 -8.67 -20.94 -4.87
C LYS A 163 -7.98 -19.61 -4.61
N VAL A 164 -7.58 -18.94 -5.68
CA VAL A 164 -6.90 -17.63 -5.61
C VAL A 164 -7.90 -16.50 -5.39
N LEU A 165 -7.68 -15.73 -4.32
CA LEU A 165 -8.30 -14.44 -4.05
C LEU A 165 -7.21 -13.38 -4.00
N SER A 166 -7.53 -12.14 -4.37
CA SER A 166 -6.58 -11.04 -4.28
C SER A 166 -7.22 -9.75 -3.81
N TYR A 167 -6.45 -8.95 -3.08
CA TYR A 167 -6.73 -7.55 -2.81
C TYR A 167 -5.57 -6.72 -3.36
N THR A 168 -5.82 -6.03 -4.47
CA THR A 168 -4.80 -5.27 -5.19
C THR A 168 -4.88 -3.80 -4.77
N HIS A 169 -3.87 -3.34 -4.04
CA HIS A 169 -3.72 -1.93 -3.65
C HIS A 169 -3.31 -1.04 -4.83
N TYR A 170 -2.48 -1.58 -5.72
CA TYR A 170 -2.03 -0.94 -6.93
C TYR A 170 -1.58 -2.00 -7.93
N PRO A 171 -1.77 -1.78 -9.25
CA PRO A 171 -1.30 -2.72 -10.24
C PRO A 171 0.24 -2.69 -10.30
N THR A 172 0.87 -3.85 -10.48
CA THR A 172 2.34 -3.95 -10.67
C THR A 172 2.80 -3.13 -11.88
N ILE A 173 1.94 -3.03 -12.90
CA ILE A 173 2.11 -2.14 -14.04
C ILE A 173 0.76 -1.48 -14.37
N SER A 174 0.72 -0.15 -14.47
CA SER A 174 -0.49 0.59 -14.85
C SER A 174 -0.47 1.05 -16.30
N LEU A 175 -1.65 1.34 -16.87
CA LEU A 175 -1.74 1.93 -18.21
C LEU A 175 -1.12 3.33 -18.27
N ASP A 176 -1.12 4.05 -17.15
CA ASP A 176 -0.48 5.37 -17.03
C ASP A 176 1.05 5.25 -17.13
N MET A 177 1.64 4.21 -16.57
CA MET A 177 3.06 3.90 -16.78
C MET A 177 3.38 3.59 -18.25
N LEU A 178 2.51 2.86 -18.95
CA LEU A 178 2.68 2.60 -20.39
C LEU A 178 2.60 3.90 -21.19
N SER A 179 1.60 4.73 -20.91
CA SER A 179 1.41 6.03 -21.58
C SER A 179 2.62 6.95 -21.35
N ARG A 180 3.15 7.02 -20.13
CA ARG A 180 4.34 7.83 -19.79
C ARG A 180 5.61 7.44 -20.52
N VAL A 181 5.85 6.14 -20.68
CA VAL A 181 7.00 5.67 -21.46
C VAL A 181 6.82 6.00 -22.94
N GLN A 182 5.58 5.93 -23.45
CA GLN A 182 5.27 6.31 -24.83
C GLN A 182 5.39 7.83 -25.07
N THR A 183 5.01 8.65 -24.08
CA THR A 183 5.09 10.12 -24.14
C THR A 183 6.42 10.69 -23.66
N ARG A 184 7.36 9.84 -23.19
CA ARG A 184 8.70 10.21 -22.72
C ARG A 184 8.70 11.24 -21.57
N SER A 185 7.68 11.20 -20.70
CA SER A 185 7.59 12.09 -19.53
C SER A 185 8.53 11.63 -18.40
N SER A 186 9.38 12.52 -17.86
CA SER A 186 10.30 12.21 -16.76
C SER A 186 9.61 12.29 -15.39
N MET A 187 9.73 11.24 -14.57
CA MET A 187 9.19 11.17 -13.19
C MET A 187 10.02 10.18 -12.36
N TYR A 188 9.70 9.96 -11.07
CA TYR A 188 10.46 9.05 -10.18
C TYR A 188 10.57 7.60 -10.72
N ASN A 189 9.64 7.18 -11.58
CA ASN A 189 9.62 5.86 -12.24
C ASN A 189 10.08 5.88 -13.72
N ASN A 190 10.47 7.05 -14.25
CA ASN A 190 10.97 7.20 -15.61
C ASN A 190 12.14 8.19 -15.70
N ASP A 191 13.35 7.63 -15.75
CA ASP A 191 14.61 8.39 -15.82
C ASP A 191 14.66 9.45 -16.93
N ALA A 192 15.29 10.59 -16.63
CA ALA A 192 15.51 11.66 -17.59
C ALA A 192 16.43 11.24 -18.75
N MET A 193 17.40 10.36 -18.55
CA MET A 193 18.28 9.83 -19.60
C MET A 193 17.54 8.86 -20.53
N ILE A 194 16.67 7.99 -19.99
CA ILE A 194 15.79 7.14 -20.81
C ILE A 194 14.83 8.02 -21.61
N ALA A 195 14.18 9.00 -20.96
CA ALA A 195 13.27 9.93 -21.59
C ALA A 195 13.95 10.73 -22.72
N LYS A 196 15.23 11.09 -22.58
CA LYS A 196 16.00 11.81 -23.60
C LYS A 196 16.43 10.95 -24.79
N SER A 197 16.50 9.62 -24.65
CA SER A 197 16.89 8.70 -25.74
C SER A 197 15.68 7.99 -26.38
N VAL A 198 15.55 8.13 -27.71
CA VAL A 198 14.49 7.50 -28.51
C VAL A 198 14.60 5.97 -28.44
N PHE A 199 15.81 5.42 -28.60
CA PHE A 199 16.05 3.98 -28.62
C PHE A 199 15.74 3.31 -27.28
N PHE A 200 16.26 3.85 -26.17
CA PHE A 200 16.01 3.28 -24.84
C PHE A 200 14.53 3.41 -24.42
N SER A 201 13.86 4.51 -24.81
CA SER A 201 12.42 4.66 -24.61
C SER A 201 11.62 3.61 -25.38
N GLN A 202 11.99 3.29 -26.64
CA GLN A 202 11.34 2.26 -27.44
C GLN A 202 11.56 0.85 -26.86
N CYS A 203 12.79 0.50 -26.45
CA CYS A 203 13.05 -0.79 -25.78
C CYS A 203 12.24 -0.93 -24.48
N LYS A 204 12.18 0.13 -23.66
CA LYS A 204 11.37 0.15 -22.44
C LYS A 204 9.87 0.00 -22.75
N ALA A 205 9.38 0.63 -23.82
CA ALA A 205 7.99 0.50 -24.24
C ALA A 205 7.65 -0.94 -24.67
N VAL A 206 8.52 -1.61 -25.44
CA VAL A 206 8.35 -3.01 -25.82
C VAL A 206 8.35 -3.90 -24.57
N TYR A 207 9.31 -3.71 -23.66
CA TYR A 207 9.35 -4.43 -22.38
C TYR A 207 8.06 -4.25 -21.57
N TYR A 208 7.53 -3.02 -21.46
CA TYR A 208 6.31 -2.74 -20.70
C TYR A 208 5.08 -3.37 -21.35
N LYS A 209 5.00 -3.39 -22.68
CA LYS A 209 3.93 -4.08 -23.42
C LYS A 209 3.98 -5.59 -23.20
N LEU A 210 5.16 -6.21 -23.26
CA LEU A 210 5.33 -7.64 -23.00
C LEU A 210 4.99 -7.96 -21.54
N PHE A 211 5.49 -7.14 -20.60
CA PHE A 211 5.21 -7.32 -19.18
C PHE A 211 3.73 -7.12 -18.85
N SER A 212 3.04 -6.14 -19.47
CA SER A 212 1.61 -5.92 -19.26
C SER A 212 0.78 -7.09 -19.79
N LEU A 213 1.16 -7.69 -20.91
CA LEU A 213 0.54 -8.91 -21.42
C LEU A 213 0.71 -10.07 -20.42
N MET A 214 1.93 -10.31 -19.94
CA MET A 214 2.21 -11.33 -18.93
C MET A 214 1.41 -11.10 -17.65
N TYR A 215 1.38 -9.85 -17.18
CA TYR A 215 0.64 -9.43 -16.00
C TYR A 215 -0.87 -9.68 -16.15
N GLY A 216 -1.43 -9.40 -17.32
CA GLY A 216 -2.82 -9.71 -17.66
C GLY A 216 -3.12 -11.21 -17.59
N ILE A 217 -2.27 -12.03 -18.19
CA ILE A 217 -2.41 -13.49 -18.21
C ILE A 217 -2.36 -14.06 -16.78
N VAL A 218 -1.34 -13.71 -15.98
CA VAL A 218 -1.21 -14.24 -14.62
C VAL A 218 -2.30 -13.70 -13.69
N GLY A 219 -2.69 -12.43 -13.85
CA GLY A 219 -3.78 -11.80 -13.11
C GLY A 219 -5.13 -12.47 -13.35
N SER A 220 -5.42 -12.89 -14.59
CA SER A 220 -6.64 -13.62 -14.95
C SER A 220 -6.81 -14.97 -14.23
N CYS A 221 -5.78 -15.47 -13.53
CA CYS A 221 -5.86 -16.69 -12.73
C CYS A 221 -6.59 -16.51 -11.38
N ALA A 222 -6.86 -15.26 -10.95
CA ALA A 222 -7.63 -14.99 -9.74
C ALA A 222 -9.11 -15.39 -9.91
N HIS A 223 -9.73 -15.95 -8.88
CA HIS A 223 -11.18 -16.20 -8.87
C HIS A 223 -11.98 -14.98 -8.42
N VAL A 224 -11.42 -14.25 -7.46
CA VAL A 224 -11.98 -13.02 -6.92
C VAL A 224 -10.85 -12.03 -6.80
N ALA A 225 -11.03 -10.85 -7.38
CA ALA A 225 -10.09 -9.77 -7.27
C ALA A 225 -10.82 -8.53 -6.74
N MET A 226 -10.33 -8.07 -5.59
CA MET A 226 -10.75 -6.86 -4.92
C MET A 226 -9.72 -5.76 -5.18
N VAL A 227 -10.20 -4.52 -5.27
CA VAL A 227 -9.38 -3.33 -5.52
C VAL A 227 -9.82 -2.21 -4.60
N ASN A 228 -8.89 -1.33 -4.25
CA ASN A 228 -9.08 -0.26 -3.27
C ASN A 228 -9.74 1.02 -3.81
N SER A 229 -9.75 1.22 -5.13
CA SER A 229 -10.20 2.45 -5.77
C SER A 229 -10.74 2.22 -7.18
N SER A 230 -11.53 3.16 -7.69
CA SER A 230 -12.04 3.14 -9.06
C SER A 230 -10.90 3.30 -10.07
N TRP A 231 -9.86 4.07 -9.71
CA TRP A 231 -8.65 4.18 -10.53
C TRP A 231 -7.98 2.82 -10.70
N THR A 232 -7.69 2.10 -9.60
CA THR A 232 -7.09 0.75 -9.65
C THR A 232 -8.00 -0.23 -10.38
N GLN A 233 -9.31 -0.16 -10.16
CA GLN A 233 -10.30 -0.99 -10.85
C GLN A 233 -10.19 -0.84 -12.37
N SER A 234 -10.13 0.40 -12.87
CA SER A 234 -10.08 0.67 -14.31
C SER A 234 -8.84 0.09 -14.99
N HIS A 235 -7.69 0.10 -14.31
CA HIS A 235 -6.45 -0.51 -14.80
C HIS A 235 -6.53 -2.03 -14.79
N ILE A 236 -6.94 -2.61 -13.67
CA ILE A 236 -7.01 -4.07 -13.51
C ILE A 236 -8.08 -4.68 -14.44
N GLN A 237 -9.25 -4.06 -14.61
CA GLN A 237 -10.28 -4.56 -15.52
C GLN A 237 -9.77 -4.62 -16.96
N LYS A 238 -9.08 -3.57 -17.42
CA LYS A 238 -8.49 -3.52 -18.76
C LYS A 238 -7.35 -4.52 -18.95
N LEU A 239 -6.57 -4.79 -17.91
CA LEU A 239 -5.41 -5.68 -18.00
C LEU A 239 -5.78 -7.16 -17.80
N TRP A 240 -6.66 -7.49 -16.85
CA TRP A 240 -6.97 -8.88 -16.44
C TRP A 240 -8.22 -9.45 -17.12
N GLY A 241 -9.12 -8.60 -17.64
CA GLY A 241 -10.23 -9.03 -18.51
C GLY A 241 -11.42 -9.70 -17.81
N PHE A 242 -11.67 -9.46 -16.53
CA PHE A 242 -12.87 -9.95 -15.83
C PHE A 242 -13.45 -8.93 -14.84
N GLN A 243 -14.69 -9.18 -14.39
CA GLN A 243 -15.43 -8.29 -13.49
C GLN A 243 -14.81 -8.29 -12.08
N LEU A 244 -14.42 -7.11 -11.60
CA LEU A 244 -13.82 -6.90 -10.28
C LEU A 244 -14.84 -6.44 -9.26
N VAL A 245 -14.64 -6.81 -8.00
CA VAL A 245 -15.40 -6.25 -6.88
C VAL A 245 -14.63 -5.06 -6.32
N LEU A 246 -15.27 -3.89 -6.26
CA LEU A 246 -14.68 -2.76 -5.55
C LEU A 246 -14.79 -3.02 -4.06
N SER A 247 -13.67 -2.95 -3.35
CA SER A 247 -13.63 -3.08 -1.89
C SER A 247 -12.81 -1.91 -1.36
N TRP A 248 -13.52 -0.86 -0.96
CA TRP A 248 -12.97 0.41 -0.51
C TRP A 248 -11.87 0.24 0.53
N SER A 249 -10.95 1.21 0.62
CA SER A 249 -9.97 1.22 1.70
C SER A 249 -10.64 1.51 3.06
N ILE A 250 -9.89 1.29 4.12
CA ILE A 250 -10.39 1.18 5.49
C ILE A 250 -10.03 2.44 6.27
N LEU A 251 -11.02 3.06 6.90
CA LEU A 251 -10.87 4.22 7.80
C LEU A 251 -11.14 3.82 9.26
N PRO A 252 -10.33 4.27 10.24
CA PRO A 252 -10.57 3.98 11.66
C PRO A 252 -11.79 4.76 12.15
N VAL A 253 -12.67 4.10 12.91
CA VAL A 253 -13.90 4.72 13.44
C VAL A 253 -13.58 5.86 14.41
N THR A 254 -12.46 5.77 15.14
CA THR A 254 -12.00 6.76 16.13
C THR A 254 -11.82 8.17 15.57
N LEU A 255 -11.50 8.31 14.27
CA LEU A 255 -11.33 9.62 13.66
C LEU A 255 -12.67 10.34 13.45
N LEU A 256 -13.77 9.59 13.28
CA LEU A 256 -15.11 10.15 13.04
C LEU A 256 -15.70 10.82 14.29
N GLU A 257 -15.19 10.48 15.47
CA GLU A 257 -15.64 10.98 16.78
C GLU A 257 -14.97 12.30 17.19
N LEU A 258 -13.93 12.73 16.47
CA LEU A 258 -13.23 13.98 16.78
C LEU A 258 -14.15 15.20 16.56
N PRO A 259 -14.02 16.28 17.35
CA PRO A 259 -14.79 17.51 17.12
C PRO A 259 -14.49 18.07 15.72
N LEU A 260 -15.43 18.76 15.09
CA LEU A 260 -15.20 19.43 13.80
C LEU A 260 -14.58 20.82 14.00
N GLU A 261 -14.82 21.43 15.15
CA GLU A 261 -14.30 22.72 15.54
C GLU A 261 -12.77 22.66 15.70
N ARG A 262 -12.10 23.68 15.17
CA ARG A 262 -10.63 23.75 15.11
C ARG A 262 -10.15 25.13 15.49
N SER A 263 -9.10 25.18 16.31
CA SER A 263 -8.38 26.43 16.55
C SER A 263 -7.66 26.87 15.28
N MET A 264 -7.91 28.12 14.87
CA MET A 264 -7.23 28.78 13.76
C MET A 264 -6.11 29.74 14.22
N ASN A 265 -5.79 29.74 15.52
CA ASN A 265 -4.82 30.65 16.13
C ASN A 265 -3.70 29.88 16.87
N PRO A 266 -2.63 29.45 16.17
CA PRO A 266 -2.47 29.45 14.72
C PRO A 266 -3.13 28.23 14.06
N ALA A 267 -3.53 28.38 12.79
CA ALA A 267 -4.05 27.29 11.99
C ALA A 267 -2.98 26.22 11.76
N LYS A 268 -3.37 24.95 11.88
CA LYS A 268 -2.46 23.80 11.67
C LYS A 268 -2.81 23.07 10.39
N ILE A 269 -1.81 22.81 9.57
CA ILE A 269 -1.89 22.06 8.32
C ILE A 269 -1.06 20.79 8.50
N ILE A 270 -1.64 19.62 8.25
CA ILE A 270 -0.97 18.34 8.48
C ILE A 270 -0.68 17.61 7.17
N SER A 271 0.47 16.95 7.08
CA SER A 271 0.83 16.05 5.99
C SER A 271 1.21 14.70 6.58
N VAL A 272 0.40 13.68 6.29
CA VAL A 272 0.59 12.31 6.78
C VAL A 272 1.05 11.42 5.63
N ALA A 273 2.35 11.09 5.61
CA ALA A 273 2.94 10.21 4.60
C ALA A 273 4.32 9.69 5.04
N GLN A 274 4.73 8.52 4.53
CA GLN A 274 6.12 8.05 4.67
C GLN A 274 7.07 8.98 3.92
N PHE A 275 8.26 9.25 4.45
CA PHE A 275 9.23 10.19 3.84
C PHE A 275 9.87 9.64 2.56
N ARG A 276 9.13 9.75 1.45
CA ARG A 276 9.41 9.10 0.17
C ARG A 276 9.41 10.08 -1.01
N PRO A 277 10.13 9.79 -2.12
CA PRO A 277 10.15 10.65 -3.30
C PRO A 277 8.76 10.89 -3.90
N GLU A 278 7.98 9.82 -4.10
CA GLU A 278 6.66 9.85 -4.73
C GLU A 278 5.63 10.66 -3.94
N LYS A 279 5.87 10.86 -2.63
CA LYS A 279 5.00 11.64 -1.75
C LYS A 279 5.18 13.15 -1.90
N ALA A 280 6.15 13.60 -2.70
CA ALA A 280 6.33 14.99 -3.12
C ALA A 280 6.24 16.02 -1.97
N HIS A 281 6.86 15.73 -0.82
CA HIS A 281 6.87 16.60 0.37
C HIS A 281 7.45 17.99 0.07
N SER A 282 8.46 18.07 -0.81
CA SER A 282 9.05 19.36 -1.22
C SER A 282 8.02 20.29 -1.84
N LEU A 283 7.13 19.78 -2.70
CA LEU A 283 6.04 20.57 -3.29
C LEU A 283 5.13 21.18 -2.22
N GLN A 284 4.83 20.41 -1.16
CA GLN A 284 3.97 20.87 -0.06
C GLN A 284 4.64 21.99 0.73
N LEU A 285 5.95 21.86 0.97
CA LEU A 285 6.76 22.86 1.67
C LEU A 285 6.93 24.13 0.84
N GLU A 286 7.17 24.01 -0.46
CA GLU A 286 7.23 25.13 -1.41
C GLU A 286 5.88 25.87 -1.48
N ALA A 287 4.77 25.14 -1.60
CA ALA A 287 3.43 25.73 -1.61
C ALA A 287 3.09 26.45 -0.29
N PHE A 288 3.51 25.86 0.83
CA PHE A 288 3.37 26.50 2.13
C PHE A 288 4.19 27.79 2.23
N ALA A 289 5.42 27.81 1.72
CA ALA A 289 6.23 29.02 1.68
C ALA A 289 5.62 30.12 0.80
N VAL A 290 5.01 29.76 -0.34
CA VAL A 290 4.25 30.70 -1.17
C VAL A 290 3.04 31.25 -0.42
N ALA A 291 2.24 30.39 0.22
CA ALA A 291 1.08 30.81 1.01
C ALA A 291 1.47 31.76 2.16
N ILE A 292 2.57 31.49 2.87
CA ILE A 292 3.11 32.35 3.92
C ILE A 292 3.54 33.72 3.38
N LYS A 293 4.11 33.77 2.18
CA LYS A 293 4.56 35.00 1.54
C LYS A 293 3.37 35.86 1.09
N ASP A 294 2.31 35.22 0.59
CA ASP A 294 1.12 35.87 0.05
C ASP A 294 0.04 36.15 1.13
N MET A 295 0.33 35.81 2.39
CA MET A 295 -0.53 36.10 3.53
C MET A 295 -0.59 37.60 3.84
N GLU A 296 -1.77 38.06 4.25
CA GLU A 296 -1.99 39.43 4.71
C GLU A 296 -1.29 39.70 6.05
N ALA A 297 -0.76 40.92 6.20
CA ALA A 297 -0.10 41.34 7.44
C ALA A 297 -1.11 41.34 8.61
N GLY A 298 -0.77 40.65 9.70
CA GLY A 298 -1.57 40.62 10.94
C GLY A 298 -2.29 39.30 11.21
N LEU A 299 -2.38 38.38 10.24
CA LEU A 299 -2.89 37.03 10.49
C LEU A 299 -1.83 36.16 11.19
N PRO A 300 -2.20 35.33 12.19
CA PRO A 300 -1.28 34.38 12.80
C PRO A 300 -0.71 33.42 11.75
N ARG A 301 0.62 33.26 11.75
CA ARG A 301 1.29 32.35 10.81
C ARG A 301 0.85 30.91 11.08
N PRO A 302 0.35 30.18 10.06
CA PRO A 302 -0.02 28.78 10.21
C PRO A 302 1.21 27.91 10.49
N LYS A 303 0.99 26.70 10.98
CA LYS A 303 2.01 25.66 11.15
C LYS A 303 1.80 24.53 10.16
N LEU A 304 2.87 24.07 9.51
CA LEU A 304 2.87 22.86 8.68
C LEU A 304 3.51 21.70 9.43
N GLN A 305 2.75 20.64 9.68
CA GLN A 305 3.17 19.46 10.44
C GLN A 305 3.35 18.27 9.49
N PHE A 306 4.59 17.87 9.24
CA PHE A 306 4.91 16.63 8.54
C PHE A 306 4.94 15.47 9.53
N VAL A 307 4.07 14.49 9.34
CA VAL A 307 3.96 13.29 10.17
C VAL A 307 4.21 12.06 9.32
N GLY A 308 5.25 11.30 9.63
CA GLY A 308 5.68 10.24 8.72
C GLY A 308 6.70 9.28 9.30
N SER A 309 6.81 8.11 8.69
CA SER A 309 7.80 7.11 9.07
C SER A 309 9.07 7.19 8.24
N CYS A 310 10.22 6.97 8.88
CA CYS A 310 11.51 6.73 8.22
C CYS A 310 11.92 5.27 8.42
N ARG A 311 11.95 4.48 7.33
CA ARG A 311 12.19 3.03 7.39
C ARG A 311 13.67 2.67 7.31
N ASN A 312 14.43 3.52 6.63
CA ASN A 312 15.84 3.29 6.31
C ASN A 312 16.61 4.62 6.32
N GLU A 313 17.93 4.55 6.17
CA GLU A 313 18.79 5.74 6.15
C GLU A 313 18.50 6.67 4.96
N ALA A 314 17.95 6.16 3.85
CA ALA A 314 17.55 6.99 2.73
C ALA A 314 16.33 7.88 3.08
N ASP A 315 15.37 7.34 3.82
CA ASP A 315 14.22 8.11 4.33
C ASP A 315 14.67 9.18 5.34
N LYS A 316 15.59 8.82 6.25
CA LYS A 316 16.16 9.78 7.22
C LYS A 316 16.90 10.91 6.54
N LYS A 317 17.70 10.59 5.51
CA LYS A 317 18.40 11.60 4.70
C LYS A 317 17.40 12.52 4.00
N ARG A 318 16.30 11.98 3.46
CA ARG A 318 15.25 12.79 2.83
C ARG A 318 14.55 13.72 3.82
N LEU A 319 14.25 13.23 5.02
CA LEU A 319 13.73 14.05 6.10
C LEU A 319 14.70 15.18 6.45
N GLN A 320 16.00 14.89 6.52
CA GLN A 320 17.02 15.92 6.76
C GLN A 320 17.06 16.95 5.62
N CYS A 321 17.00 16.53 4.35
CA CYS A 321 16.92 17.44 3.21
C CYS A 321 15.67 18.33 3.27
N LEU A 322 14.52 17.83 3.73
CA LEU A 322 13.32 18.65 3.92
C LEU A 322 13.50 19.69 5.02
N ARG A 323 14.20 19.37 6.11
CA ARG A 323 14.55 20.33 7.16
C ARG A 323 15.51 21.41 6.66
N ASP A 324 16.49 21.04 5.83
CA ASP A 324 17.40 21.98 5.20
C ASP A 324 16.65 22.91 4.24
N HIS A 325 15.73 22.35 3.44
CA HIS A 325 14.92 23.12 2.49
C HIS A 325 13.96 24.09 3.20
N ALA A 326 13.40 23.72 4.35
CA ALA A 326 12.57 24.63 5.15
C ALA A 326 13.37 25.86 5.63
N ARG A 327 14.66 25.69 5.95
CA ARG A 327 15.56 26.80 6.28
C ARG A 327 15.88 27.66 5.06
N GLU A 328 16.13 27.05 3.90
CA GLU A 328 16.36 27.78 2.65
C GLU A 328 15.17 28.66 2.27
N LEU A 329 13.95 28.17 2.50
CA LEU A 329 12.70 28.89 2.26
C LEU A 329 12.33 29.88 3.39
N ASN A 330 13.10 29.95 4.47
CA ASN A 330 12.84 30.79 5.65
C ASN A 330 11.47 30.52 6.32
N VAL A 331 11.06 29.25 6.37
CA VAL A 331 9.82 28.80 7.01
C VAL A 331 10.06 27.74 8.09
N ASP A 332 11.31 27.48 8.46
CA ASP A 332 11.70 26.46 9.45
C ASP A 332 11.05 26.67 10.82
N SER A 333 10.83 27.93 11.23
CA SER A 333 10.10 28.24 12.47
C SER A 333 8.61 27.90 12.44
N ASP A 334 8.05 27.65 11.25
CA ASP A 334 6.63 27.35 11.01
C ASP A 334 6.37 25.90 10.59
N VAL A 335 7.43 25.09 10.50
CA VAL A 335 7.35 23.68 10.07
C VAL A 335 7.77 22.76 11.20
N GLU A 336 6.94 21.75 11.48
CA GLU A 336 7.20 20.71 12.47
C GLU A 336 7.35 19.35 11.80
N PHE A 337 8.32 18.55 12.25
CA PHE A 337 8.57 17.22 11.74
C PHE A 337 8.38 16.18 12.85
N HIS A 338 7.39 15.32 12.69
CA HIS A 338 6.97 14.27 13.61
C HIS A 338 7.32 12.90 13.02
N GLU A 339 8.48 12.37 13.38
CA GLU A 339 9.02 11.12 12.86
C GLU A 339 8.55 9.91 13.69
N ASN A 340 7.96 8.91 13.05
CA ASN A 340 7.57 7.62 13.66
C ASN A 340 6.72 7.76 14.95
N VAL A 341 5.77 8.72 14.97
CA VAL A 341 4.89 8.92 16.13
C VAL A 341 3.92 7.75 16.33
N PRO A 342 3.53 7.42 17.58
CA PRO A 342 2.52 6.40 17.84
C PRO A 342 1.14 6.82 17.30
N TYR A 343 0.27 5.84 17.06
CA TYR A 343 -1.06 6.08 16.50
C TYR A 343 -1.89 7.08 17.33
N SER A 344 -1.83 7.02 18.67
CA SER A 344 -2.51 7.97 19.55
C SER A 344 -2.08 9.42 19.33
N GLU A 345 -0.80 9.64 19.04
CA GLU A 345 -0.25 10.96 18.76
C GLU A 345 -0.65 11.43 17.35
N LEU A 346 -0.68 10.54 16.37
CA LEU A 346 -1.22 10.83 15.03
C LEU A 346 -2.69 11.28 15.11
N VAL A 347 -3.53 10.58 15.88
CA VAL A 347 -4.94 10.97 16.11
C VAL A 347 -5.03 12.36 16.74
N ARG A 348 -4.17 12.66 17.73
CA ARG A 348 -4.11 13.98 18.37
C ARG A 348 -3.73 15.09 17.37
N LEU A 349 -2.74 14.85 16.51
CA LEU A 349 -2.31 15.81 15.49
C LEU A 349 -3.40 16.02 14.43
N LEU A 350 -4.02 14.94 13.93
CA LEU A 350 -5.15 15.00 13.00
C LEU A 350 -6.36 15.74 13.59
N GLY A 351 -6.64 15.54 14.87
CA GLY A 351 -7.69 16.25 15.62
C GLY A 351 -7.36 17.71 15.91
N GLY A 352 -6.11 18.15 15.72
CA GLY A 352 -5.72 19.56 15.84
C GLY A 352 -5.62 20.30 14.51
N ALA A 353 -5.64 19.59 13.38
CA ALA A 353 -5.42 20.15 12.07
C ALA A 353 -6.69 20.75 11.47
N ALA A 354 -6.57 21.95 10.90
CA ALA A 354 -7.63 22.60 10.14
C ALA A 354 -7.67 22.12 8.67
N ALA A 355 -6.50 21.77 8.12
CA ALA A 355 -6.35 21.25 6.78
C ALA A 355 -5.36 20.09 6.74
N GLY A 356 -5.54 19.17 5.79
CA GLY A 356 -4.59 18.10 5.50
C GLY A 356 -4.12 18.16 4.06
N ILE A 357 -2.81 18.10 3.81
CA ILE A 357 -2.23 18.19 2.47
C ILE A 357 -1.69 16.84 2.00
N HIS A 358 -1.91 16.52 0.72
CA HIS A 358 -1.44 15.29 0.11
C HIS A 358 -1.08 15.51 -1.38
N SER A 359 0.22 15.43 -1.71
CA SER A 359 0.74 15.80 -3.03
C SER A 359 1.19 14.65 -3.94
N MET A 360 0.99 13.39 -3.56
CA MET A 360 1.38 12.27 -4.43
C MET A 360 0.54 12.25 -5.71
N THR A 361 1.21 12.42 -6.85
CA THR A 361 0.63 12.21 -8.18
C THR A 361 0.31 10.74 -8.39
N ASP A 362 -0.89 10.49 -8.90
CA ASP A 362 -1.45 9.16 -9.14
C ASP A 362 -1.46 8.27 -7.91
N GLU A 363 -1.79 8.89 -6.77
CA GLU A 363 -2.06 8.12 -5.57
C GLU A 363 -3.22 7.16 -5.81
N HIS A 364 -2.95 5.88 -5.55
CA HIS A 364 -3.82 4.79 -5.92
C HIS A 364 -5.16 4.90 -5.20
N PHE A 365 -5.13 5.26 -3.92
CA PHE A 365 -6.32 5.57 -3.13
C PHE A 365 -6.11 6.87 -2.33
N GLY A 366 -5.19 6.86 -1.36
CA GLY A 366 -4.90 8.02 -0.50
C GLY A 366 -5.61 7.95 0.84
N ILE A 367 -5.25 6.96 1.68
CA ILE A 367 -5.86 6.75 3.01
C ILE A 367 -5.76 8.02 3.86
N SER A 368 -4.62 8.74 3.82
CA SER A 368 -4.45 9.97 4.60
C SER A 368 -5.43 11.07 4.21
N VAL A 369 -5.85 11.15 2.94
CA VAL A 369 -6.89 12.09 2.50
C VAL A 369 -8.22 11.79 3.19
N VAL A 370 -8.57 10.51 3.31
CA VAL A 370 -9.77 10.08 4.03
C VAL A 370 -9.62 10.33 5.54
N GLU A 371 -8.43 10.11 6.11
CA GLU A 371 -8.15 10.40 7.52
C GLU A 371 -8.31 11.89 7.84
N TYR A 372 -7.91 12.78 6.94
CA TYR A 372 -8.15 14.23 7.08
C TYR A 372 -9.65 14.53 7.13
N MET A 373 -10.40 14.03 6.15
CA MET A 373 -11.85 14.22 6.09
C MET A 373 -12.56 13.69 7.34
N ALA A 374 -12.17 12.48 7.76
CA ALA A 374 -12.72 11.85 8.94
C ALA A 374 -12.44 12.66 10.21
N SER A 375 -11.19 13.08 10.39
CA SER A 375 -10.82 13.90 11.54
C SER A 375 -11.49 15.27 11.50
N GLY A 376 -12.00 15.75 10.36
CA GLY A 376 -12.58 17.10 10.21
C GLY A 376 -11.58 18.13 9.70
N ALA A 377 -10.38 17.71 9.31
CA ALA A 377 -9.46 18.56 8.56
C ALA A 377 -9.89 18.62 7.09
N ILE A 378 -9.89 19.81 6.49
CA ILE A 378 -10.24 19.96 5.08
C ILE A 378 -9.07 19.43 4.21
N PRO A 379 -9.30 18.42 3.35
CA PRO A 379 -8.24 17.88 2.51
C PRO A 379 -7.90 18.81 1.34
N ILE A 380 -6.61 18.96 1.08
CA ILE A 380 -6.02 19.50 -0.14
C ILE A 380 -5.22 18.36 -0.79
N ALA A 381 -5.76 17.74 -1.83
CA ALA A 381 -5.18 16.54 -2.42
C ALA A 381 -4.78 16.74 -3.89
N HIS A 382 -3.88 15.87 -4.37
CA HIS A 382 -3.48 15.89 -5.77
C HIS A 382 -4.67 15.63 -6.70
N ASN A 383 -4.81 16.41 -7.78
CA ASN A 383 -5.88 16.30 -8.77
C ASN A 383 -5.63 15.15 -9.77
N SER A 384 -5.38 13.93 -9.28
CA SER A 384 -5.35 12.71 -10.09
C SER A 384 -5.72 11.46 -9.26
N ALA A 385 -6.00 10.36 -9.96
CA ALA A 385 -6.27 9.02 -9.42
C ALA A 385 -7.26 8.98 -8.22
N GLY A 386 -7.00 8.15 -7.21
CA GLY A 386 -7.91 7.89 -6.09
C GLY A 386 -8.42 9.15 -5.38
N PRO A 387 -7.55 10.12 -5.02
CA PRO A 387 -8.00 11.36 -4.40
C PRO A 387 -9.04 12.12 -5.23
N LYS A 388 -8.84 12.21 -6.55
CA LYS A 388 -9.77 12.89 -7.47
C LYS A 388 -11.02 12.08 -7.77
N MET A 389 -10.85 10.78 -8.03
CA MET A 389 -11.92 9.93 -8.58
C MET A 389 -12.87 9.42 -7.51
N ASP A 390 -12.38 9.23 -6.29
CA ASP A 390 -13.10 8.52 -5.25
C ASP A 390 -13.29 9.36 -3.98
N ILE A 391 -12.30 10.16 -3.58
CA ILE A 391 -12.27 10.77 -2.24
C ILE A 391 -12.79 12.21 -2.24
N VAL A 392 -12.15 13.14 -2.94
CA VAL A 392 -12.50 14.57 -2.94
C VAL A 392 -13.53 14.87 -4.02
N LEU A 393 -14.76 14.43 -3.79
CA LEU A 393 -15.92 14.76 -4.64
C LEU A 393 -17.04 15.37 -3.79
N PRO A 394 -17.95 16.14 -4.40
CA PRO A 394 -19.06 16.74 -3.68
C PRO A 394 -19.89 15.71 -2.90
N GLU A 395 -20.36 16.11 -1.72
CA GLU A 395 -21.31 15.35 -0.90
C GLU A 395 -22.56 16.20 -0.71
N GLU A 396 -23.70 15.74 -1.24
CA GLU A 396 -24.97 16.49 -1.21
C GLU A 396 -24.88 17.91 -1.80
N GLY A 397 -24.12 18.03 -2.90
CA GLY A 397 -23.88 19.31 -3.58
C GLY A 397 -22.84 20.21 -2.89
N LYS A 398 -22.33 19.83 -1.72
CA LYS A 398 -21.33 20.60 -0.97
C LYS A 398 -19.92 20.14 -1.31
N GLN A 399 -19.00 21.09 -1.39
CA GLN A 399 -17.58 20.80 -1.56
C GLN A 399 -17.02 20.11 -0.32
N THR A 400 -16.09 19.17 -0.50
CA THR A 400 -15.50 18.38 0.60
C THR A 400 -14.00 18.64 0.78
N GLY A 401 -13.44 19.60 0.05
CA GLY A 401 -12.00 19.91 0.02
C GLY A 401 -11.53 20.41 -1.34
N PHE A 402 -10.21 20.48 -1.53
CA PHE A 402 -9.58 21.07 -2.71
C PHE A 402 -8.72 20.05 -3.45
N LEU A 403 -8.68 20.18 -4.78
CA LEU A 403 -7.79 19.43 -5.65
C LEU A 403 -6.75 20.38 -6.26
N ALA A 404 -5.48 20.00 -6.25
CA ALA A 404 -4.37 20.81 -6.74
C ALA A 404 -3.33 19.97 -7.51
N GLN A 405 -2.61 20.58 -8.45
CA GLN A 405 -1.57 19.93 -9.25
C GLN A 405 -0.19 20.57 -9.11
N ASN A 406 -0.13 21.86 -8.79
CA ASN A 406 1.10 22.64 -8.78
C ASN A 406 1.20 23.51 -7.51
N VAL A 407 2.39 24.06 -7.27
CA VAL A 407 2.71 24.88 -6.08
C VAL A 407 1.67 25.97 -5.84
N GLN A 408 1.25 26.70 -6.88
CA GLN A 408 0.31 27.80 -6.74
C GLN A 408 -1.09 27.33 -6.34
N GLU A 409 -1.60 26.27 -6.96
CA GLU A 409 -2.92 25.72 -6.60
C GLU A 409 -2.98 25.23 -5.14
N TYR A 410 -1.89 24.62 -4.65
CA TYR A 410 -1.78 24.25 -3.23
C TYR A 410 -1.73 25.49 -2.34
N ALA A 411 -0.94 26.50 -2.70
CA ALA A 411 -0.83 27.74 -1.93
C ALA A 411 -2.18 28.49 -1.86
N ASP A 412 -2.89 28.59 -2.98
CA ASP A 412 -4.22 29.19 -3.06
C ASP A 412 -5.23 28.44 -2.18
N ALA A 413 -5.21 27.10 -2.19
CA ALA A 413 -6.07 26.29 -1.35
C ALA A 413 -5.78 26.48 0.15
N ILE A 414 -4.49 26.57 0.54
CA ILE A 414 -4.07 26.89 1.92
C ILE A 414 -4.64 28.25 2.34
N LEU A 415 -4.44 29.28 1.52
CA LEU A 415 -4.92 30.64 1.80
C LEU A 415 -6.45 30.70 1.90
N ARG A 416 -7.17 30.00 1.02
CA ARG A 416 -8.64 29.92 1.06
C ARG A 416 -9.12 29.34 2.39
N ILE A 417 -8.53 28.24 2.86
CA ILE A 417 -8.93 27.62 4.14
C ILE A 417 -8.63 28.54 5.33
N ILE A 418 -7.48 29.23 5.32
CA ILE A 418 -7.11 30.17 6.39
C ILE A 418 -8.09 31.34 6.47
N LYS A 419 -8.54 31.86 5.32
CA LYS A 419 -9.48 32.99 5.24
C LYS A 419 -10.95 32.57 5.35
N MET A 420 -11.24 31.27 5.30
CA MET A 420 -12.60 30.73 5.28
C MET A 420 -13.31 31.03 6.61
N PRO A 421 -14.53 31.62 6.58
CA PRO A 421 -15.36 31.77 7.77
C PRO A 421 -15.58 30.42 8.47
N GLU A 422 -15.71 30.45 9.79
CA GLU A 422 -15.88 29.23 10.58
C GLU A 422 -17.11 28.41 10.16
N SER A 423 -18.24 29.06 9.87
CA SER A 423 -19.46 28.38 9.42
C SER A 423 -19.25 27.60 8.13
N GLU A 424 -18.62 28.21 7.11
CA GLU A 424 -18.31 27.57 5.84
C GLU A 424 -17.29 26.43 6.01
N ARG A 425 -16.28 26.64 6.87
CA ARG A 425 -15.27 25.62 7.18
C ARG A 425 -15.89 24.40 7.84
N LEU A 426 -16.78 24.61 8.81
CA LEU A 426 -17.51 23.54 9.50
C LEU A 426 -18.45 22.79 8.54
N GLU A 427 -19.13 23.52 7.65
CA GLU A 427 -19.98 22.91 6.63
C GLU A 427 -19.18 22.02 5.67
N MET A 428 -18.04 22.50 5.16
CA MET A 428 -17.14 21.73 4.31
C MET A 428 -16.57 20.51 5.05
N ALA A 429 -16.15 20.67 6.31
CA ALA A 429 -15.63 19.59 7.13
C ALA A 429 -16.70 18.53 7.45
N ALA A 430 -17.94 18.94 7.72
CA ALA A 430 -19.06 18.02 7.92
C ALA A 430 -19.39 17.22 6.66
N ALA A 431 -19.43 17.89 5.49
CA ALA A 431 -19.64 17.24 4.20
C ALA A 431 -18.50 16.24 3.89
N ALA A 432 -17.25 16.65 4.14
CA ALA A 432 -16.07 15.81 3.99
C ALA A 432 -16.14 14.57 4.91
N ARG A 433 -16.47 14.73 6.20
CA ARG A 433 -16.61 13.61 7.14
C ARG A 433 -17.74 12.66 6.74
N LYS A 434 -18.89 13.20 6.33
CA LYS A 434 -20.00 12.39 5.83
C LYS A 434 -19.58 11.55 4.63
N ARG A 435 -18.84 12.13 3.70
CA ARG A 435 -18.24 11.40 2.59
C ARG A 435 -17.24 10.34 3.06
N ALA A 436 -16.37 10.67 4.01
CA ALA A 436 -15.38 9.76 4.57
C ALA A 436 -16.00 8.50 5.21
N SER A 437 -17.22 8.61 5.75
CA SER A 437 -17.94 7.48 6.35
C SER A 437 -18.21 6.32 5.37
N LYS A 438 -18.20 6.59 4.04
CA LYS A 438 -18.31 5.58 2.99
C LYS A 438 -17.12 4.63 2.94
N PHE A 439 -15.99 5.00 3.55
CA PHE A 439 -14.76 4.20 3.64
C PHE A 439 -14.55 3.59 5.04
N SER A 440 -15.62 3.50 5.85
CA SER A 440 -15.57 2.92 7.20
C SER A 440 -15.18 1.43 7.20
N GLU A 441 -14.61 0.95 8.31
CA GLU A 441 -14.29 -0.47 8.47
C GLU A 441 -15.53 -1.35 8.28
N GLN A 442 -16.68 -0.90 8.79
CA GLN A 442 -17.93 -1.65 8.65
C GLN A 442 -18.30 -1.86 7.18
N ARG A 443 -18.18 -0.82 6.36
CA ARG A 443 -18.45 -0.92 4.92
C ARG A 443 -17.44 -1.86 4.25
N PHE A 444 -16.16 -1.75 4.60
CA PHE A 444 -15.13 -2.68 4.13
C PHE A 444 -15.49 -4.13 4.48
N TYR A 445 -15.86 -4.42 5.73
CA TYR A 445 -16.22 -5.78 6.15
C TYR A 445 -17.42 -6.31 5.38
N GLN A 446 -18.45 -5.49 5.14
CA GLN A 446 -19.62 -5.87 4.36
C GLN A 446 -19.25 -6.22 2.91
N ASP A 447 -18.54 -5.32 2.23
CA ASP A 447 -18.13 -5.50 0.83
C ASP A 447 -17.17 -6.70 0.68
N PHE A 448 -16.22 -6.84 1.60
CA PHE A 448 -15.26 -7.94 1.63
C PHE A 448 -15.96 -9.30 1.86
N LYS A 449 -16.83 -9.39 2.86
CA LYS A 449 -17.60 -10.62 3.14
C LYS A 449 -18.48 -11.00 1.94
N ALA A 450 -19.13 -10.01 1.32
CA ALA A 450 -19.90 -10.22 0.09
C ALA A 450 -19.02 -10.75 -1.05
N ALA A 451 -17.78 -10.27 -1.21
CA ALA A 451 -16.85 -10.74 -2.24
C ALA A 451 -16.38 -12.19 -2.02
N ILE A 452 -16.16 -12.61 -0.78
CA ILE A 452 -15.64 -13.96 -0.48
C ILE A 452 -16.73 -15.04 -0.39
N ARG A 453 -18.01 -14.68 -0.20
CA ARG A 453 -19.15 -15.62 -0.10
C ARG A 453 -19.34 -16.47 -1.38
N PRO A 454 -19.40 -15.92 -2.60
CA PRO A 454 -19.57 -16.70 -3.83
C PRO A 454 -18.46 -17.74 -4.05
N ALA A 455 -17.22 -17.41 -3.66
CA ALA A 455 -16.09 -18.33 -3.73
C ALA A 455 -16.25 -19.57 -2.82
N LYS A 456 -17.10 -19.48 -1.79
CA LYS A 456 -17.50 -20.59 -0.91
C LYS A 456 -18.69 -21.39 -1.47
N TYR A 457 -19.73 -20.74 -2.03
CA TYR A 457 -20.92 -21.43 -2.55
C TYR A 457 -20.63 -22.38 -3.73
N GLN A 458 -19.59 -22.11 -4.52
CA GLN A 458 -19.12 -23.05 -5.55
C GLN A 458 -18.54 -24.35 -4.98
N GLN A 459 -18.25 -24.43 -3.67
CA GLN A 459 -17.71 -25.61 -2.99
C GLN A 459 -18.80 -26.48 -2.36
N ILE A 460 -19.80 -25.88 -1.71
CA ILE A 460 -20.87 -26.61 -1.00
C ILE A 460 -21.73 -27.42 -1.98
N LYS A 461 -22.03 -26.89 -3.17
CA LYS A 461 -22.78 -27.64 -4.19
C LYS A 461 -21.97 -28.82 -4.79
N LYS A 462 -20.65 -28.72 -4.93
CA LYS A 462 -19.85 -29.85 -5.46
C LYS A 462 -19.65 -30.97 -4.44
N THR A 463 -19.66 -30.66 -3.14
CA THR A 463 -19.56 -31.68 -2.09
C THR A 463 -20.92 -32.35 -1.83
N ASN A 464 -22.03 -31.60 -1.88
CA ASN A 464 -23.37 -32.16 -1.61
C ASN A 464 -24.02 -32.88 -2.79
N VAL A 465 -23.54 -32.68 -4.03
CA VAL A 465 -24.03 -33.42 -5.21
C VAL A 465 -23.41 -34.83 -5.33
N ARG A 466 -22.34 -35.14 -4.58
CA ARG A 466 -21.75 -36.49 -4.54
C ARG A 466 -22.41 -37.47 -3.56
N THR A 467 -23.38 -37.02 -2.75
CA THR A 467 -24.01 -37.86 -1.71
C THR A 467 -25.51 -38.12 -1.91
N LEU A 468 -26.10 -37.74 -3.04
CA LEU A 468 -27.49 -38.08 -3.35
C LEU A 468 -27.55 -38.86 -4.66
N LYS A 469 -27.43 -40.19 -4.56
CA LYS A 469 -28.02 -41.09 -5.56
C LYS A 469 -29.54 -41.00 -5.38
N PRO A 470 -30.33 -40.66 -6.41
CA PRO A 470 -31.77 -40.75 -6.31
C PRO A 470 -32.18 -42.22 -6.48
N GLN A 471 -32.73 -42.81 -5.43
CA GLN A 471 -33.65 -43.95 -5.55
C GLN A 471 -35.04 -43.40 -5.86
N GLY A 472 -35.72 -44.03 -6.83
CA GLY A 472 -37.17 -44.21 -6.77
C GLY A 472 -38.07 -43.21 -7.49
N SER A 473 -38.66 -43.72 -8.58
CA SER A 473 -40.05 -43.54 -9.03
C SER A 473 -40.58 -42.15 -9.38
N TYR A 474 -40.78 -41.97 -10.68
CA TYR A 474 -41.82 -41.13 -11.28
C TYR A 474 -43.21 -41.58 -10.80
N SER A 475 -44.03 -40.63 -10.35
CA SER A 475 -45.45 -40.58 -10.72
C SER A 475 -45.89 -39.12 -10.76
N ASP A 476 -46.64 -38.86 -11.82
CA ASP A 476 -47.17 -37.63 -12.36
C ASP A 476 -48.45 -37.25 -11.60
N ASP A 477 -48.63 -35.99 -11.21
CA ASP A 477 -49.92 -35.29 -11.31
C ASP A 477 -49.90 -33.87 -10.72
N GLY A 478 -50.63 -32.97 -11.36
CA GLY A 478 -51.43 -31.98 -10.64
C GLY A 478 -50.96 -30.53 -10.64
N SER A 479 -51.36 -29.82 -11.68
CA SER A 479 -51.37 -28.36 -11.88
C SER A 479 -52.06 -27.52 -10.76
N PRO A 480 -51.94 -26.17 -10.80
CA PRO A 480 -51.84 -25.29 -9.63
C PRO A 480 -53.13 -24.55 -9.27
N ALA A 481 -53.19 -23.99 -8.05
CA ALA A 481 -54.21 -23.00 -7.68
C ALA A 481 -53.64 -21.84 -6.86
N ARG A 482 -53.90 -20.63 -7.36
CA ARG A 482 -53.85 -19.33 -6.67
C ARG A 482 -54.96 -19.24 -5.61
N ILE A 483 -54.80 -18.30 -4.66
CA ILE A 483 -55.79 -17.38 -4.02
C ILE A 483 -55.05 -16.81 -2.78
N SER A 484 -54.52 -15.58 -2.82
CA SER A 484 -55.15 -14.28 -2.56
C SER A 484 -55.68 -14.08 -1.13
N ASP A 485 -55.05 -13.12 -0.47
CA ASP A 485 -55.59 -12.06 0.40
C ASP A 485 -56.56 -12.43 1.53
N VAL A 486 -56.15 -12.15 2.78
CA VAL A 486 -57.00 -11.45 3.76
C VAL A 486 -56.16 -10.54 4.65
N ASN A 487 -56.63 -9.30 4.74
CA ASN A 487 -56.16 -8.15 5.49
C ASN A 487 -56.86 -8.08 6.88
N SER A 488 -56.55 -7.03 7.67
CA SER A 488 -57.21 -6.56 8.91
C SER A 488 -56.56 -7.05 10.22
N SER A 489 -55.90 -6.17 11.00
CA SER A 489 -56.41 -5.12 11.94
C SER A 489 -56.26 -5.65 13.38
N ALA A 490 -55.99 -4.93 14.46
CA ALA A 490 -55.58 -3.57 14.83
C ALA A 490 -55.46 -3.60 16.39
N THR A 491 -54.96 -2.52 17.01
CA THR A 491 -55.07 -2.11 18.45
C THR A 491 -54.22 -2.89 19.48
N ALA A 492 -53.62 -2.32 20.53
CA ALA A 492 -53.48 -0.97 21.12
C ALA A 492 -52.26 -1.03 22.09
N GLU A 493 -51.40 -0.01 22.13
CA GLU A 493 -51.19 0.97 23.23
C GLU A 493 -50.97 0.41 24.64
N ASP A 494 -49.82 0.74 25.25
CA ASP A 494 -49.75 1.28 26.62
C ASP A 494 -48.38 1.93 26.89
N GLU A 495 -48.41 3.22 27.25
CA GLU A 495 -47.34 4.01 27.87
C GLU A 495 -47.30 3.74 29.38
N VAL A 496 -46.12 3.71 30.03
CA VAL A 496 -45.89 4.31 31.36
C VAL A 496 -44.39 4.58 31.61
N GLN A 497 -44.07 5.82 31.97
CA GLN A 497 -42.97 6.30 32.84
C GLN A 497 -43.62 7.28 33.87
N PRO A 498 -42.97 7.81 34.94
CA PRO A 498 -41.62 7.59 35.51
C PRO A 498 -41.59 7.50 37.07
N SER A 499 -40.41 7.38 37.70
CA SER A 499 -40.17 7.83 39.09
C SER A 499 -38.68 7.98 39.44
N GLU A 500 -38.32 9.12 40.06
CA GLU A 500 -37.14 9.34 40.92
C GLU A 500 -37.48 9.00 42.40
N PRO A 501 -36.51 8.97 43.34
CA PRO A 501 -36.20 10.20 44.11
C PRO A 501 -34.73 10.39 44.61
N GLU A 502 -34.42 11.68 44.87
CA GLU A 502 -33.66 12.33 45.98
C GLU A 502 -32.12 12.20 46.20
N ALA A 503 -31.45 13.34 45.93
CA ALA A 503 -30.54 14.19 46.72
C ALA A 503 -29.73 13.69 47.94
N SER A 504 -28.41 14.03 47.95
CA SER A 504 -27.71 14.59 49.13
C SER A 504 -26.35 15.25 48.79
N GLU A 505 -26.31 16.56 49.02
CA GLU A 505 -25.25 17.42 49.62
C GLU A 505 -23.76 17.47 49.19
N VAL A 506 -23.31 18.73 49.13
CA VAL A 506 -21.97 19.30 48.90
C VAL A 506 -21.21 19.42 50.24
N PRO A 507 -19.87 19.53 50.24
CA PRO A 507 -19.34 20.76 50.80
C PRO A 507 -18.20 21.40 50.00
N ASN A 508 -18.15 22.71 50.20
CA ASN A 508 -17.41 23.76 49.54
C ASN A 508 -16.17 24.10 50.40
N VAL A 509 -14.96 24.17 49.84
CA VAL A 509 -13.84 24.93 50.46
C VAL A 509 -12.97 25.61 49.40
N SER A 510 -12.71 26.88 49.69
CA SER A 510 -12.07 27.93 48.92
C SER A 510 -10.53 27.90 48.86
N ALA A 511 -10.04 28.54 47.80
CA ALA A 511 -8.93 29.52 47.76
C ALA A 511 -7.46 29.11 47.99
N ASN A 512 -6.65 29.73 47.13
CA ASN A 512 -5.25 30.16 47.25
C ASN A 512 -4.09 29.30 46.70
N SER A 513 -3.43 29.92 45.71
CA SER A 513 -1.98 30.18 45.59
C SER A 513 -1.24 29.52 44.41
N LYS A 514 -0.81 30.40 43.49
CA LYS A 514 0.29 30.18 42.53
C LYS A 514 1.60 30.01 43.29
N PRO A 515 2.57 29.27 42.72
CA PRO A 515 3.97 29.66 42.82
C PRO A 515 4.57 29.94 41.43
N THR A 516 5.08 31.15 41.29
CA THR A 516 5.96 31.64 40.24
C THR A 516 7.35 31.02 40.38
N LEU A 517 7.81 30.27 39.38
CA LEU A 517 9.21 29.82 39.28
C LEU A 517 10.06 30.94 38.64
N LYS A 518 10.76 31.71 39.49
CA LYS A 518 11.83 32.64 39.07
C LYS A 518 13.05 31.82 38.60
N ARG A 519 13.51 32.07 37.37
CA ARG A 519 14.81 31.58 36.86
C ARG A 519 15.96 32.23 37.62
N SER A 520 16.91 31.42 38.08
CA SER A 520 18.19 31.86 38.66
C SER A 520 19.10 32.51 37.61
N PRO A 521 19.91 33.53 37.96
CA PRO A 521 20.80 34.19 37.02
C PRO A 521 22.04 33.33 36.70
N LEU A 522 22.43 33.33 35.43
CA LEU A 522 23.58 32.62 34.87
C LEU A 522 24.90 33.06 35.55
N THR A 523 25.79 32.11 35.79
CA THR A 523 27.09 32.34 36.43
C THR A 523 28.12 32.91 35.45
N ALA A 524 29.15 33.61 35.97
CA ALA A 524 30.20 34.27 35.18
C ALA A 524 30.92 33.36 34.16
N ARG A 525 30.87 32.04 34.37
CA ARG A 525 31.45 31.02 33.48
C ARG A 525 30.62 30.78 32.21
N GLU A 526 29.33 31.14 32.22
CA GLU A 526 28.40 31.02 31.09
C GLU A 526 28.48 32.27 30.18
N ARG A 527 28.83 33.44 30.73
CA ARG A 527 29.10 34.67 29.95
C ARG A 527 30.39 34.57 29.12
N LEU A 528 31.39 33.82 29.60
CA LEU A 528 32.68 33.62 28.91
C LEU A 528 32.60 32.64 27.72
N ARG A 529 31.59 31.76 27.67
CA ARG A 529 31.32 30.91 26.50
C ARG A 529 30.54 31.64 25.40
N ALA A 530 29.67 32.59 25.76
CA ALA A 530 28.94 33.42 24.79
C ALA A 530 29.85 34.41 24.04
N ALA A 531 30.93 34.89 24.67
CA ALA A 531 31.87 35.84 24.05
C ALA A 531 32.86 35.20 23.04
N ARG A 532 33.04 33.86 23.04
CA ARG A 532 33.92 33.17 22.07
C ARG A 532 33.24 32.82 20.75
N VAL A 533 31.92 32.95 20.66
CA VAL A 533 31.16 32.60 19.45
C VAL A 533 30.92 33.82 18.54
N LEU A 534 31.14 35.05 19.04
CA LEU A 534 30.89 36.27 18.27
C LEU A 534 32.07 36.74 17.37
N ASN A 535 33.25 36.13 17.46
CA ASN A 535 34.47 36.63 16.80
C ASN A 535 34.82 35.92 15.48
N ARG A 536 33.84 35.33 14.79
CA ARG A 536 34.01 34.75 13.45
C ARG A 536 33.28 35.47 12.33
N TYR A 537 32.64 36.61 12.64
CA TYR A 537 31.94 37.44 11.66
C TYR A 537 32.52 38.84 11.61
N THR A 538 33.75 38.95 11.10
CA THR A 538 34.24 40.21 10.53
C THR A 538 35.02 39.91 9.25
N GLU A 539 34.43 40.39 8.15
CA GLU A 539 35.01 40.70 6.83
C GLU A 539 35.27 39.56 5.82
N ALA A 540 34.41 39.47 4.79
CA ALA A 540 34.71 39.92 3.42
C ALA A 540 33.56 39.55 2.43
N LYS A 541 33.19 40.50 1.56
CA LYS A 541 32.42 40.32 0.30
C LYS A 541 33.06 41.25 -0.75
N PRO A 542 32.89 41.07 -2.08
CA PRO A 542 32.07 40.05 -2.78
C PRO A 542 32.74 39.37 -4.00
N SER A 543 32.22 38.20 -4.42
CA SER A 543 32.04 37.85 -5.85
C SER A 543 31.06 36.66 -6.01
N LYS A 544 30.41 36.58 -7.18
CA LYS A 544 29.19 35.80 -7.56
C LYS A 544 29.21 34.28 -7.21
N PRO A 545 28.04 33.62 -7.01
CA PRO A 545 28.00 32.23 -6.59
C PRO A 545 28.04 31.24 -7.78
N GLN A 546 29.14 30.51 -7.91
CA GLN A 546 29.17 29.15 -8.47
C GLN A 546 29.53 28.19 -7.33
N LEU A 547 28.58 27.85 -6.47
CA LEU A 547 28.84 27.01 -5.29
C LEU A 547 27.77 25.93 -5.06
N GLY A 548 27.03 25.55 -6.10
CA GLY A 548 26.12 24.39 -6.06
C GLY A 548 26.81 23.05 -6.36
N SER A 549 27.87 23.05 -7.17
CA SER A 549 28.53 21.83 -7.65
C SER A 549 29.51 21.22 -6.64
N LYS A 550 30.26 22.04 -5.90
CA LYS A 550 31.29 21.56 -4.97
C LYS A 550 30.75 20.89 -3.70
N LEU A 551 29.53 21.25 -3.28
CA LEU A 551 28.85 20.61 -2.15
C LEU A 551 28.27 19.24 -2.57
N LEU A 552 27.91 19.09 -3.86
CA LEU A 552 27.51 17.82 -4.48
C LEU A 552 28.68 16.84 -4.68
N GLU A 553 29.92 17.33 -4.79
CA GLU A 553 31.15 16.52 -4.88
C GLU A 553 31.65 16.07 -3.49
N ALA A 554 31.62 16.96 -2.48
CA ALA A 554 32.02 16.61 -1.11
C ALA A 554 31.11 15.54 -0.45
N LEU A 555 29.85 15.42 -0.91
CA LEU A 555 28.90 14.40 -0.47
C LEU A 555 29.12 13.01 -1.11
N GLN A 556 30.08 12.86 -2.04
CA GLN A 556 30.32 11.60 -2.76
C GLN A 556 31.33 10.67 -2.07
N GLU A 557 32.19 11.15 -1.18
CA GLU A 557 33.32 10.36 -0.68
C GLU A 557 33.05 9.50 0.56
N THR A 558 31.93 9.67 1.28
CA THR A 558 31.77 9.07 2.63
C THR A 558 30.90 7.80 2.69
N ASP A 559 30.57 7.20 1.55
CA ASP A 559 29.59 6.10 1.41
C ASP A 559 30.15 4.69 1.77
N LYS A 560 30.63 4.52 3.01
CA LYS A 560 31.00 3.20 3.56
C LYS A 560 30.31 2.95 4.91
N GLY A 561 29.14 2.29 4.90
CA GLY A 561 28.54 1.81 6.16
C GLY A 561 27.18 1.09 6.08
N LYS A 562 27.23 -0.25 6.23
CA LYS A 562 26.23 -1.27 6.67
C LYS A 562 24.70 -0.97 6.62
N LYS A 563 23.97 -1.87 5.94
CA LYS A 563 22.51 -1.86 5.68
C LYS A 563 21.69 -2.75 6.64
N ARG A 564 20.46 -2.31 6.96
CA ARG A 564 19.35 -3.13 7.53
C ARG A 564 18.20 -3.20 6.50
N PRO A 565 17.42 -4.30 6.41
CA PRO A 565 16.42 -4.46 5.36
C PRO A 565 15.05 -3.85 5.74
N GLY A 566 14.46 -3.08 4.81
CA GLY A 566 13.13 -2.47 4.92
C GLY A 566 12.16 -2.95 3.82
N LEU A 567 10.91 -2.53 3.95
CA LEU A 567 9.73 -2.80 3.10
C LEU A 567 9.98 -2.62 1.58
N PRO A 568 9.22 -3.32 0.69
CA PRO A 568 9.37 -3.21 -0.75
C PRO A 568 8.97 -1.80 -1.19
N GLU A 569 9.88 -1.13 -1.89
CA GLU A 569 9.65 0.16 -2.52
C GLU A 569 8.98 -0.10 -3.89
N ALA A 570 8.14 0.84 -4.35
CA ALA A 570 7.75 0.83 -5.76
C ALA A 570 9.04 0.95 -6.57
N PRO A 571 9.29 0.10 -7.59
CA PRO A 571 10.61 -0.04 -8.18
C PRO A 571 11.12 1.32 -8.65
N THR A 572 12.11 1.86 -7.92
CA THR A 572 12.82 3.04 -8.38
C THR A 572 13.61 2.63 -9.60
N ASN A 573 13.12 3.11 -10.74
CA ASN A 573 13.84 3.31 -11.98
C ASN A 573 14.58 2.09 -12.57
N LEU A 574 14.08 1.62 -13.71
CA LEU A 574 14.61 0.45 -14.45
C LEU A 574 16.06 0.63 -14.96
N PHE A 575 16.61 1.85 -15.00
CA PHE A 575 17.99 2.15 -15.45
C PHE A 575 18.64 3.39 -14.76
N ASP A 576 18.55 3.55 -13.44
CA ASP A 576 19.40 4.56 -12.76
C ASP A 576 20.76 3.98 -12.37
N ASP A 577 21.77 4.29 -13.18
CA ASP A 577 23.20 3.99 -12.97
C ASP A 577 24.02 5.28 -12.74
N SER A 578 23.41 6.38 -12.28
CA SER A 578 24.12 7.67 -12.14
C SER A 578 25.06 7.76 -10.93
N LYS A 579 24.98 6.82 -9.96
CA LYS A 579 25.87 6.77 -8.77
C LYS A 579 26.34 5.38 -8.36
N ARG A 580 26.54 4.46 -9.30
CA ARG A 580 27.26 3.19 -9.02
C ARG A 580 28.29 2.89 -10.11
N GLY A 581 29.24 3.81 -10.26
CA GLY A 581 30.31 3.68 -11.24
C GLY A 581 31.61 4.34 -10.78
N LEU A 582 32.36 3.65 -9.92
CA LEU A 582 33.78 3.53 -10.18
C LEU A 582 34.05 2.04 -10.40
N PRO A 583 34.50 1.62 -11.61
CA PRO A 583 34.89 0.24 -11.83
C PRO A 583 36.12 -0.03 -10.95
N LYS A 584 36.08 -1.09 -10.14
CA LYS A 584 37.34 -1.75 -9.79
C LYS A 584 37.88 -2.32 -11.09
N GLN A 585 39.11 -1.97 -11.45
CA GLN A 585 39.86 -2.67 -12.48
C GLN A 585 39.73 -4.19 -12.24
N GLY A 586 39.22 -4.89 -13.25
CA GLY A 586 38.93 -6.32 -13.19
C GLY A 586 37.46 -6.64 -13.48
N TRP A 587 37.08 -6.56 -14.75
CA TRP A 587 35.89 -7.27 -15.22
C TRP A 587 36.23 -8.76 -15.31
N THR A 588 35.79 -9.53 -14.33
CA THR A 588 35.56 -10.98 -14.47
C THR A 588 34.25 -11.31 -13.77
N ILE A 589 33.18 -11.40 -14.55
CA ILE A 589 31.95 -12.07 -14.13
C ILE A 589 32.27 -13.57 -14.18
N ASP A 590 32.71 -14.14 -13.05
CA ASP A 590 32.76 -15.60 -12.90
C ASP A 590 31.35 -16.11 -12.55
N ILE A 591 30.57 -16.39 -13.61
CA ILE A 591 29.43 -17.30 -13.51
C ILE A 591 30.02 -18.70 -13.33
N PRO A 592 29.66 -19.46 -12.28
CA PRO A 592 30.05 -20.86 -12.19
C PRO A 592 29.44 -21.60 -13.38
N GLY A 593 30.26 -21.89 -14.40
CA GLY A 593 29.84 -22.55 -15.65
C GLY A 593 29.87 -21.71 -16.94
N GLY A 594 30.21 -20.41 -16.88
CA GLY A 594 30.37 -19.57 -18.08
C GLY A 594 29.06 -19.20 -18.81
N MET A 595 29.21 -18.38 -19.86
CA MET A 595 28.09 -17.86 -20.69
C MET A 595 27.25 -18.97 -21.35
N ASP A 596 27.88 -20.11 -21.63
CA ASP A 596 27.22 -21.28 -22.22
C ASP A 596 26.23 -21.92 -21.24
N VAL A 597 26.55 -21.99 -19.95
CA VAL A 597 25.62 -22.50 -18.93
C VAL A 597 24.46 -21.52 -18.71
N PHE A 598 24.70 -20.22 -18.78
CA PHE A 598 23.63 -19.22 -18.77
C PHE A 598 22.70 -19.37 -19.98
N LEU A 599 23.25 -19.51 -21.19
CA LEU A 599 22.45 -19.75 -22.40
C LEU A 599 21.69 -21.07 -22.35
N VAL A 600 22.26 -22.12 -21.78
CA VAL A 600 21.59 -23.41 -21.59
C VAL A 600 20.46 -23.30 -20.57
N ILE A 601 20.68 -22.64 -19.42
CA ILE A 601 19.63 -22.43 -18.41
C ILE A 601 18.55 -21.51 -18.96
N PHE A 602 18.92 -20.43 -19.65
CA PHE A 602 17.97 -19.51 -20.28
C PHE A 602 17.17 -20.21 -21.36
N SER A 603 17.81 -20.95 -22.26
CA SER A 603 17.13 -21.73 -23.30
C SER A 603 16.24 -22.79 -22.67
N PHE A 604 16.67 -23.43 -21.60
CA PHE A 604 15.88 -24.43 -20.88
C PHE A 604 14.64 -23.83 -20.21
N VAL A 605 14.78 -22.69 -19.53
CA VAL A 605 13.67 -21.97 -18.92
C VAL A 605 12.73 -21.40 -19.99
N PHE A 606 13.27 -20.88 -21.08
CA PHE A 606 12.51 -20.33 -22.19
C PHE A 606 11.73 -21.42 -22.93
N ILE A 607 12.38 -22.52 -23.32
CA ILE A 607 11.74 -23.67 -23.96
C ILE A 607 10.71 -24.29 -23.01
N SER A 608 11.03 -24.46 -21.72
CA SER A 608 10.06 -24.98 -20.75
C SER A 608 8.86 -24.05 -20.62
N SER A 609 9.08 -22.73 -20.57
CA SER A 609 7.99 -21.74 -20.51
C SER A 609 7.13 -21.77 -21.77
N VAL A 610 7.73 -21.89 -22.95
CA VAL A 610 7.02 -22.05 -24.22
C VAL A 610 6.25 -23.38 -24.24
N MET A 611 6.85 -24.48 -23.81
CA MET A 611 6.19 -25.78 -23.74
C MET A 611 5.02 -25.79 -22.75
N PHE A 612 5.17 -25.18 -21.57
CA PHE A 612 4.09 -25.04 -20.60
C PHE A 612 3.00 -24.10 -21.10
N ALA A 613 3.35 -23.01 -21.78
CA ALA A 613 2.39 -22.09 -22.39
C ALA A 613 1.61 -22.78 -23.52
N THR A 614 2.28 -23.53 -24.39
CA THR A 614 1.64 -24.29 -25.47
C THR A 614 0.77 -25.42 -24.90
N THR A 615 1.24 -26.15 -23.88
CA THR A 615 0.44 -27.19 -23.20
C THR A 615 -0.78 -26.59 -22.51
N TYR A 616 -0.64 -25.40 -21.90
CA TYR A 616 -1.74 -24.65 -21.32
C TYR A 616 -2.74 -24.20 -22.39
N ILE A 617 -2.29 -23.72 -23.55
CA ILE A 617 -3.15 -23.35 -24.68
C ILE A 617 -3.90 -24.57 -25.22
N VAL A 618 -3.20 -25.69 -25.45
CA VAL A 618 -3.80 -26.96 -25.90
C VAL A 618 -4.85 -27.48 -24.90
N TRP A 619 -4.59 -27.34 -23.59
CA TRP A 619 -5.54 -27.66 -22.53
C TRP A 619 -6.76 -26.72 -22.53
N LYS A 620 -6.56 -25.42 -22.73
CA LYS A 620 -7.60 -24.39 -22.72
C LYS A 620 -8.48 -24.41 -23.98
N VAL A 621 -7.96 -24.94 -25.09
CA VAL A 621 -8.66 -25.11 -26.38
C VAL A 621 -9.35 -26.48 -26.48
N GLY A 622 -9.18 -27.37 -25.48
CA GLY A 622 -9.95 -28.62 -25.40
C GLY A 622 -9.45 -29.77 -26.29
N ALA A 623 -8.22 -29.69 -26.80
CA ALA A 623 -7.67 -30.70 -27.72
C ALA A 623 -7.20 -32.01 -27.04
N ILE A 624 -7.36 -32.13 -25.72
CA ILE A 624 -7.13 -33.38 -24.97
C ILE A 624 -8.36 -33.65 -24.12
N HIS A 625 -9.28 -34.47 -24.64
CA HIS A 625 -10.34 -35.10 -23.86
C HIS A 625 -9.71 -36.20 -22.99
N PHE A 626 -9.59 -35.97 -21.69
CA PHE A 626 -9.64 -37.09 -20.76
C PHE A 626 -11.12 -37.43 -20.57
N ASN A 627 -11.56 -38.56 -21.14
CA ASN A 627 -12.83 -39.15 -20.75
C ASN A 627 -12.75 -39.45 -19.25
N GLU A 628 -13.42 -38.64 -18.43
CA GLU A 628 -13.68 -38.94 -17.03
C GLU A 628 -14.78 -40.01 -16.99
N TYR A 629 -14.40 -41.24 -16.65
CA TYR A 629 -15.27 -42.23 -16.02
C TYR A 629 -14.98 -42.26 -14.52
#